data_AF-A0A8T5XL39-F1
#
_entry.id   AF-A0A8T5XL39-F1
#
_cell.length_a   1.000
_cell.length_b   1.000
_cell.length_c   1.000
_cell.angle_alpha   90.00
_cell.angle_beta   90.00
_cell.angle_gamma   90.00
#
_symmetry.space_group_name_H-M   'P 1'
#
loop_
_entity.id
_entity.type
_entity.pdbx_description
1 polymer ?
#
loop_
_entity_poly.entity_id
_entity_poly.type
_entity_poly.pdbx_seq_one_letter_code
_entity_poly.pdbx_strand_id
1 'polypeptide(L)'
;MKGYLLLSNGIILNGKVIGDIKNILGISELTDDGVKINCQATNKSAIVTNKPNNKGDFLISDENFKHFKKVINDNESLQCKIVTDNLALDFHIYDLKTNIINF
;
A
#
# COMPACT_ATOMS: atom_id res chain seq x y z
N MET A 1 -14.47 -3.66 1.58
CA MET A 1 -14.62 -2.58 0.59
C MET A 1 -13.61 -2.79 -0.55
N LYS A 2 -13.88 -2.37 -1.79
CA LYS A 2 -12.85 -2.43 -2.86
C LYS A 2 -11.85 -1.29 -2.68
N GLY A 3 -10.61 -1.52 -3.08
CA GLY A 3 -9.58 -0.48 -3.10
C GLY A 3 -8.42 -0.94 -3.98
N TYR A 4 -7.36 -0.17 -4.02
CA TYR A 4 -6.14 -0.53 -4.74
C TYR A 4 -4.90 -0.05 -4.01
N LEU A 5 -3.80 -0.73 -4.27
CA LEU A 5 -2.46 -0.33 -3.86
C LEU A 5 -1.77 0.30 -5.07
N LEU A 6 -1.33 1.55 -4.92
CA LEU A 6 -0.58 2.29 -5.93
C LEU A 6 0.88 2.35 -5.50
N LEU A 7 1.78 1.88 -6.35
CA LEU A 7 3.22 1.89 -6.12
C LEU A 7 3.85 3.14 -6.74
N SER A 8 4.96 3.64 -6.18
CA SER A 8 5.65 4.84 -6.70
C SER A 8 6.15 4.70 -8.13
N ASN A 9 6.35 3.47 -8.62
CA ASN A 9 6.69 3.17 -10.01
C ASN A 9 5.47 3.15 -10.96
N GLY A 10 4.28 3.53 -10.48
CA GLY A 10 3.05 3.63 -11.27
C GLY A 10 2.23 2.33 -11.38
N ILE A 11 2.69 1.23 -10.78
CA ILE A 11 1.94 -0.03 -10.78
C ILE A 11 0.71 0.08 -9.86
N ILE A 12 -0.42 -0.45 -10.32
CA ILE A 12 -1.68 -0.49 -9.57
C ILE A 12 -2.07 -1.94 -9.33
N LEU A 13 -2.25 -2.31 -8.05
CA LEU A 13 -2.66 -3.63 -7.63
C LEU A 13 -4.05 -3.56 -6.97
N ASN A 14 -5.06 -4.10 -7.65
CA ASN A 14 -6.42 -4.13 -7.12
C ASN A 14 -6.53 -5.07 -5.91
N GLY A 15 -7.34 -4.68 -4.93
CA GLY A 15 -7.53 -5.43 -3.70
C GLY A 15 -8.84 -5.13 -2.99
N LYS A 16 -8.93 -5.63 -1.76
CA LYS A 16 -10.07 -5.46 -0.87
C LYS A 16 -9.56 -5.04 0.50
N VAL A 17 -10.20 -4.03 1.08
CA VAL A 17 -10.01 -3.65 2.47
C VAL A 17 -10.84 -4.59 3.35
N ILE A 18 -10.17 -5.22 4.31
CA ILE A 18 -10.77 -5.94 5.44
C ILE A 18 -10.69 -4.99 6.64
N GLY A 19 -11.81 -4.62 7.26
CA GLY A 19 -11.85 -3.65 8.36
C GLY A 19 -11.89 -2.17 7.93
N ASP A 20 -11.64 -1.26 8.87
CA ASP A 20 -11.76 0.19 8.71
C ASP A 20 -10.42 0.88 8.39
N ILE A 21 -9.79 0.48 7.29
CA ILE A 21 -8.58 1.15 6.80
C ILE A 21 -8.98 2.34 5.92
N LYS A 22 -8.40 3.50 6.21
CA LYS A 22 -8.44 4.68 5.33
C LYS A 22 -7.26 4.66 4.35
N ASN A 23 -7.17 5.65 3.48
CA ASN A 23 -5.95 5.83 2.68
C ASN A 23 -4.71 5.89 3.56
N ILE A 24 -3.65 5.19 3.15
CA ILE A 24 -2.35 5.22 3.81
C ILE A 24 -1.29 5.40 2.75
N LEU A 25 -0.50 6.48 2.84
CA LEU A 25 0.68 6.73 2.04
C LEU A 25 1.90 6.51 2.92
N GLY A 26 2.81 5.62 2.51
CA GLY A 26 3.93 5.21 3.34
C GLY A 26 5.00 4.43 2.59
N ILE A 27 6.00 3.98 3.35
CA ILE A 27 7.07 3.13 2.85
C ILE A 27 6.72 1.67 3.17
N SER A 28 6.91 0.79 2.19
CA SER A 28 6.71 -0.65 2.33
C SER A 28 7.91 -1.33 2.99
N GLU A 29 7.63 -2.25 3.91
CA GLU A 29 8.60 -3.11 4.58
C GLU A 29 8.07 -4.55 4.59
N LEU A 30 8.92 -5.53 4.26
CA LEU A 30 8.54 -6.93 4.34
C LEU A 30 8.51 -7.40 5.79
N THR A 31 7.47 -8.14 6.16
CA THR A 31 7.29 -8.72 7.48
C THR A 31 6.84 -10.18 7.36
N ASP A 32 6.85 -10.91 8.48
CA ASP A 32 6.38 -12.31 8.52
C ASP A 32 4.88 -12.43 8.15
N ASP A 33 4.09 -11.41 8.51
CA ASP A 33 2.64 -11.35 8.29
C ASP A 33 2.26 -10.83 6.88
N GLY A 34 3.18 -10.15 6.18
CA GLY A 34 2.94 -9.62 4.85
C GLY A 34 3.87 -8.49 4.44
N VAL A 35 3.31 -7.43 3.85
CA VAL A 35 4.04 -6.18 3.62
C VAL A 35 3.41 -5.08 4.44
N LYS A 36 4.15 -4.54 5.40
CA LYS A 36 3.71 -3.40 6.20
C LYS A 36 3.93 -2.11 5.42
N ILE A 37 2.92 -1.26 5.34
CA ILE A 37 3.02 0.10 4.80
C ILE A 37 2.98 1.05 5.99
N ASN A 38 4.08 1.77 6.21
CA ASN A 38 4.23 2.67 7.35
C ASN A 38 4.20 4.13 6.93
N CYS A 39 3.22 4.89 7.43
CA CYS A 39 3.12 6.34 7.24
C CYS A 39 3.84 7.05 8.39
N GLN A 40 5.08 7.49 8.16
CA GLN A 40 5.90 8.14 9.19
C GLN A 40 5.25 9.39 9.79
N ALA A 41 4.57 10.21 8.97
CA ALA A 41 3.95 11.45 9.43
C ALA A 41 2.80 11.24 10.43
N THR A 42 2.14 10.09 10.41
CA THR A 42 0.97 9.82 11.26
C THR A 42 1.16 8.65 12.22
N ASN A 43 2.29 7.95 12.16
CA ASN A 43 2.55 6.67 12.83
C ASN A 43 1.47 5.60 12.58
N LYS A 44 0.68 5.76 11.52
CA LYS A 44 -0.31 4.76 11.09
C LYS A 44 0.35 3.76 10.16
N SER A 45 -0.08 2.51 10.28
CA SER A 45 0.36 1.45 9.39
C SER A 45 -0.79 0.52 9.03
N ALA A 46 -0.63 -0.19 7.93
CA ALA A 46 -1.48 -1.30 7.53
C ALA A 46 -0.64 -2.41 6.92
N ILE A 47 -1.15 -3.63 6.94
CA ILE A 47 -0.51 -4.76 6.30
C ILE A 47 -1.23 -5.06 4.99
N VAL A 48 -0.45 -5.21 3.93
CA VAL A 48 -0.89 -5.78 2.65
C VAL A 48 -0.56 -7.27 2.69
N THR A 49 -1.57 -8.10 2.45
CA THR A 49 -1.44 -9.56 2.52
C THR A 49 -2.25 -10.23 1.42
N ASN A 50 -1.95 -11.49 1.15
CA ASN A 50 -2.75 -12.36 0.28
C ASN A 50 -3.64 -13.33 1.07
N LYS A 51 -3.52 -13.35 2.40
CA LYS A 51 -4.31 -14.22 3.27
C LYS A 51 -5.30 -13.38 4.08
N PRO A 52 -6.59 -13.77 4.16
CA PRO A 52 -7.53 -13.11 5.04
C PRO A 52 -7.03 -13.17 6.48
N ASN A 53 -7.12 -12.06 7.21
CA ASN A 53 -6.92 -12.02 8.64
C ASN A 53 -7.89 -11.02 9.28
N ASN A 54 -7.92 -11.00 10.61
CA ASN A 54 -8.85 -10.14 11.38
C ASN A 54 -8.22 -8.81 11.80
N LYS A 55 -7.08 -8.40 11.22
CA LYS A 55 -6.27 -7.27 11.74
C LYS A 55 -6.57 -5.92 11.10
N GLY A 56 -7.53 -5.84 10.17
CA GLY A 56 -7.79 -4.59 9.48
C GLY A 56 -6.77 -4.36 8.35
N ASP A 57 -6.69 -5.31 7.41
CA ASP A 57 -5.63 -5.41 6.41
C ASP A 57 -6.12 -5.25 4.96
N PHE A 58 -5.20 -4.91 4.07
CA PHE A 58 -5.46 -4.79 2.64
C PHE A 58 -5.14 -6.11 1.94
N LEU A 59 -6.18 -6.81 1.49
CA LEU A 59 -6.09 -8.09 0.83
C LEU A 59 -5.92 -7.93 -0.68
N ILE A 60 -4.86 -8.49 -1.25
CA ILE A 60 -4.65 -8.60 -2.69
C ILE A 60 -4.57 -10.07 -3.12
N SER A 61 -4.64 -10.34 -4.42
CA SER A 61 -4.49 -11.71 -4.94
C SER A 61 -3.07 -12.26 -4.71
N ASP A 62 -2.93 -13.57 -4.71
CA ASP A 62 -1.63 -14.25 -4.60
C ASP A 62 -0.63 -13.79 -5.67
N GLU A 63 -1.10 -13.59 -6.91
CA GLU A 63 -0.27 -13.12 -8.02
C GLU A 63 0.21 -11.68 -7.79
N ASN A 64 -0.70 -10.77 -7.46
CA ASN A 64 -0.37 -9.38 -7.15
C ASN A 64 0.59 -9.31 -5.95
N PHE A 65 0.41 -10.16 -4.96
CA PHE A 65 1.27 -10.20 -3.78
C PHE A 65 2.68 -10.70 -4.11
N LYS A 66 2.81 -11.76 -4.92
CA LYS A 66 4.12 -12.22 -5.42
C LYS A 66 4.82 -11.11 -6.21
N HIS A 67 4.09 -10.42 -7.07
CA HIS A 67 4.61 -9.30 -7.84
C HIS A 67 5.08 -8.17 -6.92
N PHE A 68 4.24 -7.78 -5.94
CA PHE A 68 4.58 -6.72 -4.98
C PHE A 68 5.84 -7.04 -4.18
N LYS A 69 5.96 -8.26 -3.64
CA LYS A 69 7.17 -8.70 -2.92
C LYS A 69 8.42 -8.61 -3.80
N LYS A 70 8.31 -9.01 -5.07
CA LYS A 70 9.43 -8.92 -6.02
C LYS A 70 9.86 -7.47 -6.19
N VAL A 71 8.93 -6.55 -6.43
CA VAL A 71 9.24 -5.12 -6.58
C VAL A 71 9.92 -4.57 -5.33
N ILE A 72 9.46 -4.92 -4.13
CA ILE A 72 10.11 -4.47 -2.88
C ILE A 72 11.52 -5.02 -2.75
N ASN A 73 11.71 -6.32 -2.98
CA ASN A 73 13.04 -6.96 -2.92
C ASN A 73 14.03 -6.32 -3.90
N ASP A 74 13.56 -5.93 -5.09
CA ASP A 74 14.39 -5.31 -6.12
C ASP A 74 14.76 -3.85 -5.77
N ASN A 75 14.08 -3.20 -4.82
CA ASN A 75 14.24 -1.77 -4.50
C ASN A 75 14.60 -1.48 -3.02
N GLU A 76 14.82 -2.50 -2.19
CA GLU A 76 14.99 -2.47 -0.71
C GLU A 76 13.78 -1.92 0.08
N SER A 77 13.19 -0.81 -0.36
CA SER A 77 11.95 -0.24 0.15
C SER A 77 11.24 0.54 -0.94
N LEU A 78 9.90 0.56 -0.92
CA LEU A 78 9.10 1.19 -1.96
C LEU A 78 8.03 2.08 -1.34
N GLN A 79 7.96 3.33 -1.80
CA GLN A 79 6.85 4.18 -1.43
C GLN A 79 5.58 3.70 -2.14
N CYS A 80 4.51 3.58 -1.38
CA CYS A 80 3.25 3.09 -1.90
C CYS A 80 2.07 3.70 -1.13
N LYS A 81 0.90 3.63 -1.76
CA LYS A 81 -0.34 4.18 -1.22
C LYS A 81 -1.46 3.16 -1.31
N ILE A 82 -2.04 2.82 -0.17
CA ILE A 82 -3.35 2.16 -0.13
C ILE A 82 -4.40 3.25 -0.38
N VAL A 83 -5.26 3.02 -1.38
CA VAL A 83 -6.37 3.90 -1.73
C VAL A 83 -7.69 3.16 -1.51
N THR A 84 -8.56 3.78 -0.74
CA THR A 84 -9.85 3.23 -0.30
C THR A 84 -11.04 4.16 -0.52
N ASP A 85 -10.78 5.40 -0.97
CA ASP A 85 -11.82 6.35 -1.38
C ASP A 85 -12.06 6.35 -2.90
N ASN A 86 -12.95 7.25 -3.34
CA ASN A 86 -13.38 7.36 -4.74
C ASN A 86 -12.82 8.60 -5.45
N LEU A 87 -11.76 9.24 -4.92
CA LEU A 87 -11.13 10.34 -5.63
C LEU A 87 -10.47 9.84 -6.92
N ALA A 88 -10.30 10.74 -7.90
CA ALA A 88 -9.68 10.36 -9.17
C ALA A 88 -8.24 9.92 -8.95
N LEU A 89 -7.81 8.91 -9.72
CA LEU A 89 -6.47 8.33 -9.65
C LEU A 89 -5.37 9.39 -9.74
N ASP A 90 -5.56 10.44 -10.54
CA ASP A 90 -4.58 11.52 -10.74
C ASP A 90 -4.21 12.23 -9.44
N PHE A 91 -5.16 12.42 -8.51
CA PHE A 91 -4.87 12.98 -7.19
C PHE A 91 -3.95 12.08 -6.38
N HIS A 92 -4.14 10.77 -6.47
CA HIS A 92 -3.34 9.81 -5.72
C HIS A 92 -1.96 9.57 -6.34
N ILE A 93 -1.84 9.68 -7.67
CA ILE A 93 -0.54 9.72 -8.36
C ILE A 93 0.21 10.99 -7.97
N TYR A 94 -0.49 12.13 -7.89
CA TYR A 94 0.09 13.38 -7.44
C TYR A 94 0.67 13.24 -6.03
N ASP A 95 -0.09 12.68 -5.08
CA ASP A 95 0.39 12.46 -3.70
C ASP A 95 1.72 11.67 -3.62
N LEU A 96 1.91 10.66 -4.47
CA LEU A 96 3.16 9.89 -4.53
C LEU A 96 4.31 10.69 -5.16
N LYS A 97 4.03 11.50 -6.18
CA LYS A 97 5.03 12.34 -6.85
C LYS A 97 5.45 13.55 -6.02
N THR A 98 4.53 14.07 -5.20
CA THR A 98 4.73 15.30 -4.43
C THR A 98 4.98 15.06 -2.96
N ASN A 99 5.38 13.85 -2.56
CA ASN A 99 6.06 13.65 -1.27
C ASN A 99 7.45 14.32 -1.34
N ILE A 100 7.38 15.65 -1.33
CA ILE A 100 8.45 16.59 -1.12
C ILE A 100 8.96 16.31 0.30
N ILE A 101 10.27 16.09 0.37
CA ILE A 101 11.06 16.04 1.60
C ILE A 101 10.79 17.33 2.37
N ASN A 102 9.99 17.25 3.43
CA ASN A 102 10.05 18.24 4.50
C ASN A 102 10.94 17.64 5.58
N PHE A 103 12.14 18.22 5.69
CA PHE A 103 13.11 17.99 6.76
C PHE A 103 12.53 18.32 8.13
#